data_AF-A0A946YF19-F1
#
_entry.id   AF-A0A946YF19-F1
#
_cell.length_a   1.000
_cell.length_b   1.000
_cell.length_c   1.000
_cell.angle_alpha   90.00
_cell.angle_beta   90.00
_cell.angle_gamma   90.00
#
_symmetry.space_group_name_H-M   'P 1'
#
loop_
_entity.id
_entity.type
_entity.pdbx_description
1 polymer ?
#
loop_
_entity_poly.entity_id
_entity_poly.type
_entity_poly.pdbx_seq_one_letter_code
_entity_poly.pdbx_strand_id
1 'polypeptide(L)' 'MNQGASPRQGILSLTIKDKSALYAAYMPFIKGGGLFIPTKKEYELGDEVFMLLTLMDDTEKIPVAGKIVWIT' A
#
# COMPACT_ATOMS: atom_id res chain seq x y z
N MET A 1 -0.70 3.09 -32.43
CA MET A 1 -1.51 3.31 -31.22
C MET A 1 -0.74 2.81 -29.99
N ASN A 2 -0.86 3.54 -28.87
CA ASN A 2 -0.36 3.28 -27.51
C ASN A 2 1.15 3.24 -27.24
N GLN A 3 1.72 4.45 -27.17
CA GLN A 3 2.79 4.75 -26.22
C GLN A 3 2.15 5.16 -24.89
N GLY A 4 2.54 4.51 -23.78
CA GLY A 4 2.09 4.90 -22.45
C GLY A 4 2.30 3.88 -21.34
N ALA A 5 3.28 2.97 -21.44
CA ALA A 5 3.74 2.27 -20.25
C ALA A 5 4.41 3.31 -19.34
N SER A 6 3.71 3.80 -18.32
CA SER A 6 4.26 4.72 -17.32
C SER A 6 5.15 3.94 -16.34
N PRO A 7 6.48 3.91 -16.53
CA PRO A 7 7.37 3.01 -15.79
C PRO A 7 7.89 3.76 -14.56
N ARG A 8 7.01 4.11 -13.62
CA ARG A 8 7.41 4.79 -12.36
C ARG A 8 6.52 4.49 -11.15
N GLN A 9 5.96 3.29 -11.02
CA GLN A 9 5.47 2.86 -9.71
C GLN A 9 6.65 2.41 -8.84
N GLY A 10 7.47 3.37 -8.41
CA GLY A 10 8.56 3.13 -7.46
C GLY A 10 8.03 2.62 -6.11
N ILE A 11 8.91 2.01 -5.32
CA ILE A 11 8.61 1.43 -4.02
C ILE A 11 7.82 2.42 -3.15
N LEU A 12 6.65 1.99 -2.65
CA LEU A 12 5.89 2.77 -1.68
C LEU A 12 6.53 2.63 -0.31
N SER A 13 6.50 3.71 0.49
CA SER A 13 6.90 3.64 1.90
C SER A 13 5.75 4.18 2.74
N LEU A 14 5.31 3.41 3.72
CA LEU A 14 4.29 3.82 4.67
C LEU A 14 4.80 3.57 6.08
N THR A 15 4.62 4.57 6.95
CA THR A 15 4.87 4.46 8.38
C THR A 15 3.54 4.65 9.11
N ILE A 16 3.18 3.66 9.93
CA ILE A 16 2.00 3.71 10.80
C ILE A 16 2.51 3.99 12.21
N LYS A 17 2.19 5.14 12.80
CA LYS A 17 2.84 5.60 14.05
C LYS A 17 2.29 4.96 15.33
N ASP A 18 1.03 4.55 15.34
CA ASP A 18 0.37 4.04 16.54
C ASP A 18 -0.74 3.04 16.20
N LYS A 19 -1.30 2.41 17.23
CA LYS A 19 -2.37 1.42 17.10
C LYS A 19 -3.67 2.00 16.53
N SER A 20 -3.96 3.27 16.78
CA SER A 20 -5.17 3.93 16.27
C SER A 20 -5.08 4.10 14.76
N ALA A 21 -3.94 4.58 14.26
CA ALA A 21 -3.64 4.68 12.84
C ALA A 21 -3.65 3.31 12.15
N LEU A 22 -3.10 2.27 12.79
CA LEU A 22 -3.17 0.91 12.26
C LEU A 22 -4.62 0.43 12.14
N TYR A 23 -5.40 0.61 13.19
CA TYR A 23 -6.81 0.20 13.21
C TYR A 23 -7.63 0.91 12.14
N ALA A 24 -7.41 2.21 11.95
CA ALA A 24 -8.11 3.01 10.94
C ALA A 24 -7.72 2.64 9.50
N ALA A 25 -6.47 2.20 9.27
CA ALA A 25 -6.00 1.82 7.95
C ALA A 25 -6.26 0.34 7.61
N TYR A 26 -6.35 -0.54 8.60
CA TYR A 26 -6.45 -1.98 8.40
C TYR A 26 -7.85 -2.42 7.96
N MET A 27 -7.91 -3.29 6.95
CA MET A 27 -9.13 -3.85 6.39
C MET A 27 -9.15 -5.38 6.62
N PRO A 28 -9.68 -5.86 7.75
CA PRO A 28 -9.62 -7.28 8.14
C PRO A 28 -10.47 -8.21 7.26
N PHE A 29 -11.47 -7.67 6.57
CA PHE A 29 -12.40 -8.44 5.74
C PHE A 29 -11.81 -8.84 4.38
N ILE A 30 -10.64 -8.30 4.00
CA ILE A 30 -9.93 -8.69 2.78
C ILE A 30 -9.14 -9.97 3.04
N LYS A 31 -9.25 -10.95 2.14
CA LYS A 31 -8.49 -12.20 2.22
C LYS A 31 -6.98 -11.91 2.22
N GLY A 32 -6.29 -12.35 3.27
CA GLY A 32 -4.86 -12.05 3.48
C GLY A 32 -4.59 -10.72 4.19
N GLY A 33 -5.65 -10.00 4.59
CA GLY A 33 -5.57 -8.65 5.15
C GLY A 33 -5.48 -7.58 4.06
N GLY A 34 -5.96 -6.38 4.38
CA GLY A 34 -5.83 -5.21 3.53
C GLY A 34 -5.37 -3.99 4.32
N LEU A 35 -4.75 -3.04 3.64
CA LEU A 35 -4.31 -1.79 4.24
C LEU A 35 -4.66 -0.64 3.31
N PHE A 36 -5.36 0.37 3.82
CA PHE A 36 -5.63 1.58 3.08
C PHE A 36 -4.39 2.47 3.05
N ILE A 37 -3.96 2.86 1.84
CA ILE A 37 -2.79 3.70 1.62
C ILE A 37 -3.24 5.02 1.00
N PRO A 38 -3.25 6.14 1.76
CA PRO A 38 -3.58 7.44 1.19
C PRO A 38 -2.47 7.87 0.22
N THR A 39 -2.83 8.08 -1.04
CA THR A 39 -1.89 8.47 -2.10
C THR A 39 -2.58 9.32 -3.15
N LYS A 40 -1.83 10.21 -3.80
CA LYS A 40 -2.26 10.95 -5.00
C LYS A 40 -1.83 10.26 -6.30
N LYS A 41 -1.05 9.17 -6.20
CA LYS A 41 -0.66 8.38 -7.35
C LYS A 41 -1.89 7.67 -7.89
N GLU A 42 -2.03 7.68 -9.21
CA GLU A 42 -3.06 6.93 -9.91
C GLU A 42 -2.64 5.45 -9.98
N TYR A 43 -3.59 4.58 -9.68
CA TYR A 43 -3.47 3.13 -9.73
C TYR A 43 -4.69 2.55 -10.41
N GLU A 44 -4.53 1.38 -11.02
CA GLU A 44 -5.64 0.60 -11.54
C GLU A 44 -5.94 -0.59 -10.62
N LEU A 45 -7.19 -1.05 -10.64
CA LEU A 45 -7.56 -2.27 -9.93
C LEU A 45 -6.77 -3.44 -10.52
N GLY A 46 -6.11 -4.16 -9.63
CA GLY A 46 -5.29 -5.30 -9.96
C GLY A 46 -3.81 -5.01 -10.19
N ASP A 47 -3.38 -3.75 -10.15
CA ASP A 47 -1.97 -3.38 -10.13
C ASP A 47 -1.23 -4.11 -9.01
N GLU A 48 -0.06 -4.65 -9.33
CA GLU A 48 0.87 -5.18 -8.35
C GLU A 48 1.74 -4.06 -7.80
N VAL A 49 1.90 -4.02 -6.48
CA VAL A 49 2.67 -2.98 -5.80
C VAL A 49 3.65 -3.59 -4.81
N PHE A 50 4.81 -2.95 -4.69
CA PHE A 50 5.79 -3.27 -3.64
C PHE A 50 5.90 -2.09 -2.67
N MET A 51 5.81 -2.38 -1.38
CA MET A 51 5.89 -1.38 -0.33
C MET A 51 6.84 -1.78 0.79
N LEU A 52 7.39 -0.78 1.46
CA LEU A 52 8.08 -0.91 2.73
C LEU A 52 7.17 -0.33 3.82
N LEU A 53 6.73 -1.20 4.73
CA LEU A 53 5.87 -0.86 5.85
C LEU A 53 6.68 -0.75 7.14
N THR A 54 6.51 0.32 7.88
CA THR A 54 7.03 0.47 9.25
C THR A 54 5.85 0.58 10.22
N LEU A 55 5.86 -0.22 11.27
CA LEU A 55 4.77 -0.31 12.25
C LEU A 55 5.21 0.22 13.61
N MET A 56 4.54 1.26 14.10
CA MET A 56 4.73 1.86 15.41
C MET A 56 6.21 2.20 15.67
N ASP A 57 6.79 1.65 16.73
CA ASP A 57 8.18 1.85 17.13
C ASP A 57 9.14 0.81 16.52
N ASP A 58 8.64 -0.02 15.59
CA ASP A 58 9.46 -1.01 14.92
C ASP A 58 10.50 -0.33 14.04
N THR A 59 11.77 -0.70 14.21
CA THR A 59 12.89 -0.06 13.49
C THR A 59 13.09 -0.68 12.11
N GLU A 60 12.52 -1.86 11.89
CA GLU A 60 12.64 -2.58 10.63
C GLU A 60 11.54 -2.19 9.64
N LYS A 61 11.93 -2.10 8.37
CA LYS A 61 10.99 -1.92 7.25
C LYS A 61 10.59 -3.29 6.74
N ILE A 62 9.32 -3.61 6.86
CA ILE A 62 8.73 -4.86 6.39
C ILE A 62 8.43 -4.73 4.89
N PRO A 63 9.09 -5.50 4.01
CA PRO A 63 8.73 -5.53 2.60
C PRO A 63 7.40 -6.26 2.41
N VAL A 64 6.48 -5.65 1.66
CA VAL A 64 5.17 -6.22 1.35
C VAL A 64 4.94 -6.11 -0.16
N ALA A 65 4.72 -7.26 -0.80
CA ALA A 65 4.16 -7.34 -2.13
C ALA A 65 2.63 -7.43 -2.00
N GLY A 66 1.91 -6.56 -2.69
CA GLY A 66 0.45 -6.45 -2.61
C GLY A 66 -0.18 -6.22 -3.97
N LYS A 67 -1.52 -6.24 -3.98
CA LYS A 67 -2.34 -5.99 -5.15
C LYS A 67 -3.38 -4.93 -4.83
N ILE A 68 -3.62 -3.99 -5.74
CA ILE A 68 -4.67 -2.98 -5.59
C ILE A 68 -6.03 -3.67 -5.77
N VAL A 69 -6.88 -3.61 -4.73
CA VAL A 69 -8.20 -4.25 -4.71
C VAL A 69 -9.35 -3.29 -4.42
N TRP A 70 -9.04 -2.04 -4.08
CA TRP A 70 -10.00 -0.97 -3.78
C TRP A 70 -9.40 0.40 -4.10
N ILE A 71 -10.20 1.31 -4.65
CA ILE A 71 -9.87 2.72 -4.93
C ILE A 71 -11.09 3.55 -4.52
N THR A 72 -10.89 4.72 -3.89
CA THR A 72 -11.93 5.65 -3.45
C THR A 72 -11.52 7.10 -3.64
#